data_AF-A0AAJ1Q6Z0-F1
#
_entry.id   AF-A0AAJ1Q6Z0-F1
#
_cell.length_a   1.000
_cell.length_b   1.000
_cell.length_c   1.000
_cell.angle_alpha   90.00
_cell.angle_beta   90.00
_cell.angle_gamma   90.00
#
_symmetry.space_group_name_H-M   'P 1'
#
loop_
_entity.id
_entity.type
_entity.pdbx_description
1 polymer ?
#
loop_
_entity_poly.entity_id
_entity_poly.type
_entity_poly.pdbx_seq_one_letter_code
_entity_poly.pdbx_strand_id
1 'polypeptide(L)' 'MFSEVRSQLSSSKSTFSEKVNDSFGGAIVRDVYEPFEGDLQKLDFAWDEAEVKKMEIMTLLLELRTIL' A
#
# COMPACT_ATOMS: atom_id res chain seq x y z
N MET A 1 3.34 -2.58 5.59
CA MET A 1 4.58 -1.77 5.46
C MET A 1 4.30 -0.35 4.99
N PHE A 2 3.21 -0.11 4.24
CA PHE A 2 2.91 1.19 3.63
C PHE A 2 1.88 2.05 4.39
N SER A 3 1.58 1.70 5.65
CA SER A 3 0.59 2.41 6.47
C SER A 3 0.94 3.90 6.69
N GLU A 4 2.22 4.22 6.88
CA GLU A 4 2.68 5.59 7.06
C GLU A 4 2.53 6.41 5.77
N VAL A 5 2.95 5.85 4.63
CA VAL A 5 2.79 6.48 3.31
C VAL A 5 1.32 6.71 2.99
N ARG A 6 0.45 5.74 3.29
CA ARG A 6 -0.99 5.86 3.11
C ARG A 6 -1.59 6.97 3.99
N SER A 7 -1.14 7.06 5.24
CA SER A 7 -1.55 8.11 6.17
C SER A 7 -1.13 9.50 5.68
N GLN A 8 0.11 9.63 5.18
CA GLN A 8 0.60 10.88 4.59
C GLN A 8 -0.19 11.27 3.34
N LEU A 9 -0.47 10.32 2.44
CA LEU A 9 -1.28 10.55 1.24
C LEU A 9 -2.70 11.01 1.60
N SER A 10 -3.35 10.33 2.55
CA SER A 10 -4.69 10.68 3.04
C SER A 10 -4.70 12.08 3.67
N SER A 11 -3.69 12.40 4.48
CA SER A 11 -3.57 13.71 5.11
C SER A 11 -3.37 14.80 4.06
N SER A 12 -2.51 14.55 3.06
CA SER A 12 -2.27 15.46 1.94
C SER A 12 -3.55 15.71 1.13
N LYS A 13 -4.31 14.65 0.81
CA LYS A 13 -5.60 14.73 0.11
C LYS A 13 -6.61 15.58 0.87
N SER A 14 -6.70 15.41 2.19
CA SER A 14 -7.57 16.21 3.06
C SER A 14 -7.17 17.68 3.03
N THR A 15 -5.89 18.00 3.27
CA THR A 15 -5.38 19.38 3.23
C THR A 15 -5.55 20.03 1.87
N PHE A 16 -5.39 19.29 0.78
CA PHE A 16 -5.64 19.78 -0.57
C PHE A 16 -7.12 20.10 -0.77
N SER A 17 -8.01 19.16 -0.43
CA SER A 17 -9.45 19.30 -0.61
C SER A 17 -10.07 20.40 0.27
N GLU A 18 -9.47 20.71 1.42
CA GLU A 18 -9.85 21.86 2.24
C GLU A 18 -9.58 23.19 1.55
N LYS A 19 -8.51 23.27 0.73
CA LYS A 19 -8.07 24.51 0.06
C LYS A 19 -8.65 24.65 -1.34
N VAL A 20 -8.88 23.54 -2.04
CA VAL A 20 -9.31 23.49 -3.43
C VAL A 20 -10.42 22.45 -3.55
N ASN A 21 -11.67 22.91 -3.51
CA ASN A 21 -12.88 22.05 -3.53
C ASN A 21 -13.81 22.35 -4.72
N ASP A 22 -13.30 23.02 -5.74
CA ASP A 22 -14.00 23.27 -6.98
C ASP A 22 -13.91 22.06 -7.94
N SER A 23 -14.42 22.23 -9.15
CA SER A 23 -14.37 21.18 -10.18
C SER A 23 -12.94 20.77 -10.54
N PHE A 24 -11.97 21.70 -10.46
CA PHE A 24 -10.56 21.40 -10.68
C PHE A 24 -10.00 20.56 -9.52
N GLY A 25 -10.26 20.94 -8.27
CA GLY A 25 -9.89 20.17 -7.09
C GLY A 25 -10.44 18.75 -7.13
N GLY A 26 -11.72 18.61 -7.49
CA GLY A 26 -12.36 17.30 -7.68
C GLY A 26 -11.69 16.44 -8.76
N ALA A 27 -11.26 17.05 -9.88
CA ALA A 27 -10.52 16.34 -10.92
C ALA A 27 -9.14 15.87 -10.43
N ILE A 28 -8.40 16.69 -9.67
CA ILE A 28 -7.12 16.29 -9.09
C ILE A 28 -7.29 15.14 -8.09
N VAL A 29 -8.32 15.18 -7.25
CA VAL A 29 -8.61 14.09 -6.31
C VAL A 29 -8.85 12.77 -7.07
N ARG A 30 -9.72 12.80 -8.07
CA ARG A 30 -10.09 11.62 -8.85
C ARG A 30 -8.97 11.10 -9.73
N ASP A 31 -8.24 11.99 -10.40
CA ASP A 31 -7.30 11.61 -11.46
C ASP A 31 -5.87 11.41 -10.93
N VAL A 32 -5.58 11.87 -9.70
CA VAL A 32 -4.26 11.74 -9.06
C VAL A 32 -4.36 10.96 -7.75
N TYR A 33 -5.07 11.49 -6.75
CA TYR A 33 -5.05 10.89 -5.41
C TYR A 33 -5.66 9.49 -5.35
N GLU A 34 -6.83 9.27 -5.97
CA GLU A 34 -7.50 7.97 -5.97
C GLU A 34 -6.66 6.86 -6.64
N PRO A 35 -6.04 7.07 -7.82
CA PRO A 35 -5.10 6.10 -8.40
C PRO A 35 -3.94 5.74 -7.48
N PHE A 36 -3.30 6.73 -6.84
CA PHE A 36 -2.21 6.48 -5.90
C PHE A 36 -2.67 5.68 -4.67
N GLU A 37 -3.86 5.97 -4.12
CA GLU A 37 -4.46 5.17 -3.04
C GLU A 37 -4.65 3.71 -3.47
N GLY A 38 -5.18 3.49 -4.69
CA GLY A 38 -5.39 2.16 -5.25
C GLY A 38 -4.08 1.39 -5.49
N ASP A 39 -3.05 2.05 -6.00
CA ASP A 39 -1.75 1.42 -6.25
C ASP A 39 -1.00 1.09 -4.95
N LEU A 40 -1.09 1.95 -3.94
CA LEU A 40 -0.58 1.63 -2.59
C LEU A 40 -1.29 0.42 -1.99
N GLN A 41 -2.61 0.29 -2.17
CA GLN A 41 -3.35 -0.87 -1.69
C GLN A 41 -2.90 -2.17 -2.37
N LYS A 42 -2.68 -2.15 -3.70
CA LYS A 42 -2.13 -3.31 -4.42
C LYS A 42 -0.74 -3.68 -3.92
N LEU A 43 0.08 -2.67 -3.62
CA LEU A 43 1.44 -2.89 -3.13
C LEU A 43 1.47 -3.50 -1.72
N ASP A 44 0.58 -3.08 -0.82
CA ASP A 44 0.42 -3.73 0.49
C ASP A 44 -0.01 -5.20 0.31
N PHE A 45 -0.96 -5.49 -0.58
CA PHE A 45 -1.38 -6.87 -0.84
C PHE A 45 -0.22 -7.74 -1.37
N ALA A 46 0.53 -7.25 -2.35
CA ALA A 46 1.68 -7.96 -2.90
C ALA A 46 2.77 -8.19 -1.85
N TRP A 47 2.96 -7.23 -0.93
CA TRP A 47 3.90 -7.37 0.18
C TRP A 47 3.47 -8.46 1.16
N ASP A 48 2.20 -8.47 1.55
CA ASP A 48 1.66 -9.48 2.47
C ASP A 48 1.78 -10.90 1.87
N GLU A 49 1.50 -11.05 0.57
CA GLU A 49 1.71 -12.32 -0.15
C GLU A 49 3.19 -12.75 -0.15
N ALA A 50 4.10 -11.81 -0.38
CA ALA A 50 5.54 -12.08 -0.37
C ALA A 50 6.03 -12.51 1.02
N GLU A 51 5.54 -11.89 2.10
CA GLU A 51 5.88 -12.30 3.48
C GLU A 51 5.35 -13.69 3.81
N VAL A 52 4.14 -14.04 3.37
CA VAL A 52 3.61 -15.41 3.52
C VAL A 52 4.51 -16.41 2.79
N LYS A 53 4.86 -16.14 1.53
CA LYS A 53 5.74 -17.03 0.73
C LYS A 53 7.11 -17.20 1.37
N LYS A 54 7.67 -16.13 1.92
CA LYS A 54 8.93 -16.17 2.67
C LYS A 54 8.83 -17.07 3.90
N MET A 55 7.74 -17.00 4.66
CA MET A 55 7.53 -17.89 5.81
C MET A 55 7.41 -19.35 5.37
N GLU A 56 6.67 -19.65 4.30
CA GLU A 56 6.57 -21.00 3.73
C GLU A 56 7.97 -21.57 3.38
N ILE A 57 8.80 -20.78 2.70
CA ILE A 57 10.17 -21.18 2.34
C ILE A 57 11.02 -21.40 3.60
N MET A 58 10.92 -20.53 4.60
CA MET A 58 11.67 -20.68 5.85
C MET A 58 11.28 -21.96 6.59
N THR A 59 9.99 -22.31 6.63
CA THR A 59 9.50 -23.56 7.23
C THR A 59 10.07 -24.78 6.49
N LEU A 60 9.97 -24.81 5.17
CA LEU A 60 10.54 -25.90 4.36
C LEU A 60 12.05 -26.06 4.57
N LEU A 61 12.79 -24.95 4.68
CA LEU A 61 14.23 -24.97 4.95
C LEU A 61 14.55 -25.55 6.34
N LEU A 62 13.72 -25.27 7.36
CA LEU A 62 13.87 -25.86 8.69
C LEU A 62 13.59 -27.36 8.69
N GLU A 63 12.55 -27.80 8.00
CA GLU A 63 12.23 -29.22 7.83
C GLU A 63 13.36 -29.97 7.13
N LEU A 64 13.90 -29.44 6.03
CA LEU A 64 15.04 -30.02 5.32
C LEU A 64 16.28 -30.16 6.20
N ARG A 65 16.59 -29.14 7.00
CA ARG A 65 17.71 -29.19 7.96
C ARG A 65 17.52 -30.19 9.08
N THR A 66 16.30 -30.62 9.36
CA THR A 66 16.00 -31.62 10.40
C THR A 66 16.20 -33.05 9.87
N ILE A 67 16.16 -33.23 8.54
CA ILE A 67 16.31 -34.53 7.87
C ILE A 67 17.78 -34.82 7.50
N LEU A 68 18.60 -33.78 7.27
CA LEU A 68 20.05 -33.87 7.02
C LEU A 68 20.85 -33.99 8.33
#